data_AF-A0A924J6V0-F1
#
_entry.id   AF-A0A924J6V0-F1
#
_cell.length_a   1.000
_cell.length_b   1.000
_cell.length_c   1.000
_cell.angle_alpha   90.00
_cell.angle_beta   90.00
_cell.angle_gamma   90.00
#
_symmetry.space_group_name_H-M   'P 1'
#
loop_
_entity.id
_entity.type
_entity.pdbx_description
1 polymer ?
#
loop_
_entity_poly.entity_id
_entity_poly.type
_entity_poly.pdbx_seq_one_letter_code
_entity_poly.pdbx_strand_id
1 'polypeptide(L)'
;MKDVYLMRIKIHSSKVLLGALFALFALFVGGAHSASALSNVGPDPADYSNSTYYALSDDADLSVTSSIVPVYYASNPGTITVTANSFDFQNNPGNHPFVSFNGRAGVQSNTTFTVSGFTYDPNTGYWVSLINAKLTGTSGTYPYIAYRLTVPGQGILGTYAANGSNSAVANQARCDANDSAGCGRYFNYSLPFGTQCQATSNTLVSAKIYDGDNGNLGVQPKPFTVSVFDETDNRTIAHTLSGGEGNTQTATYTFTVQPYHKYRFKVNNSYANNVMQINLPFDGITYLSNCRTLEQTSRIYGSWGEYGVMATGVISGIGSGSAFAGRGLAHATTCSYTFLTFSNATSGNCKSTPAASYGKYALGTTIPDVAASFPVSSAAATLRGTINASTLSGTYKTAGNITLTGGTLPKGRKVIINTYNTVTRKYNDITIAGNITYTTDPLTSSSQIPQLILIAGNINIQDNVTKVDAWLSSEGTLNTCSNVNRTSITINNCKNLLTINGPVMAKDVQLWRTAGSLNGDDSGVPAEVFNLRPDAYLWGLSQSEQGGRLETVYTRELPPRF
;
A
#
# COMPACT_ATOMS: atom_id res chain seq x y z
N MET A 1 15.50 4.77 37.18
CA MET A 1 15.74 6.20 37.46
C MET A 1 16.60 6.73 36.34
N LYS A 2 16.14 7.73 35.59
CA LYS A 2 16.93 8.38 34.54
C LYS A 2 16.82 9.88 34.77
N ASP A 3 17.97 10.49 35.08
CA ASP A 3 18.13 11.92 35.28
C ASP A 3 17.83 12.67 33.97
N VAL A 4 17.14 13.80 34.07
CA VAL A 4 16.82 14.68 32.94
C VAL A 4 17.61 15.98 33.11
N TYR A 5 18.58 16.19 32.23
CA TYR A 5 19.40 17.41 32.15
C TYR A 5 18.70 18.50 31.35
N LEU A 6 18.80 19.77 31.78
CA LEU A 6 18.32 20.92 31.01
C LEU A 6 19.46 21.90 30.74
N MET A 7 20.00 21.86 29.52
CA MET A 7 21.05 22.76 29.05
C MET A 7 20.42 24.05 28.50
N ARG A 8 20.87 25.23 28.95
CA ARG A 8 20.56 26.51 28.30
C ARG A 8 21.80 27.03 27.57
N ILE A 9 21.70 27.07 26.24
CA ILE A 9 22.73 27.61 25.34
C ILE A 9 22.34 29.06 25.01
N LYS A 10 23.24 30.02 25.26
CA LYS A 10 23.08 31.40 24.78
C LYS A 10 23.80 31.53 23.44
N ILE A 11 23.02 31.55 22.36
CA ILE A 11 23.51 31.45 20.99
C ILE A 11 23.70 32.87 20.41
N HIS A 12 24.92 33.21 20.03
CA HIS A 12 25.18 34.32 19.09
C HIS A 12 25.29 33.69 17.68
N SER A 13 24.25 33.91 16.87
CA SER A 13 24.08 33.46 15.47
C SER A 13 23.30 32.16 15.22
N SER A 14 22.38 32.27 14.26
CA SER A 14 21.18 31.47 14.03
C SER A 14 21.44 30.16 13.27
N LYS A 15 22.29 29.28 13.79
CA LYS A 15 22.48 27.93 13.22
C LYS A 15 22.51 26.91 14.35
N VAL A 16 21.89 25.76 14.12
CA VAL A 16 21.91 24.53 14.95
C VAL A 16 20.83 24.46 16.05
N LEU A 17 19.79 23.66 15.78
CA LEU A 17 18.96 23.05 16.83
C LEU A 17 18.53 21.63 16.38
N LEU A 18 18.59 20.68 17.32
CA LEU A 18 18.00 19.32 17.34
C LEU A 18 18.77 18.15 16.66
N GLY A 19 19.68 17.55 17.43
CA GLY A 19 20.36 16.28 17.11
C GLY A 19 20.18 15.20 18.18
N ALA A 20 19.07 15.17 18.92
CA ALA A 20 18.90 14.18 19.99
C ALA A 20 17.45 13.76 20.18
N LEU A 21 16.94 12.87 19.33
CA LEU A 21 15.98 11.81 19.68
C LEU A 21 15.70 10.95 18.42
N PHE A 22 15.53 9.63 18.62
CA PHE A 22 15.05 8.62 17.64
C PHE A 22 16.08 7.85 16.81
N ALA A 23 16.95 7.13 17.53
CA ALA A 23 17.35 5.79 17.11
C ALA A 23 16.28 4.77 17.57
N LEU A 24 15.20 4.61 16.81
CA LEU A 24 14.26 3.47 16.84
C LEU A 24 13.19 3.76 15.76
N PHE A 25 12.87 2.80 14.87
CA PHE A 25 12.05 2.89 13.65
C PHE A 25 12.83 2.98 12.32
N ALA A 26 13.70 1.99 12.11
CA ALA A 26 13.92 1.44 10.77
C ALA A 26 13.08 0.15 10.67
N LEU A 27 12.60 -0.18 9.46
CA LEU A 27 11.51 -1.13 9.10
C LEU A 27 10.17 -0.35 9.07
N PHE A 28 9.57 0.02 7.93
CA PHE A 28 9.21 -0.77 6.76
C PHE A 28 9.10 0.12 5.51
N VAL A 29 9.74 -0.26 4.40
CA VAL A 29 9.38 0.23 3.06
C VAL A 29 9.41 -0.97 2.12
N GLY A 30 8.30 -1.25 1.45
CA GLY A 30 8.25 -2.13 0.29
C GLY A 30 7.21 -3.23 0.38
N GLY A 31 6.07 -3.01 -0.25
CA GLY A 31 5.15 -4.06 -0.68
C GLY A 31 4.55 -3.62 -2.01
N ALA A 32 4.99 -4.23 -3.11
CA ALA A 32 4.34 -4.13 -4.41
C ALA A 32 2.89 -4.63 -4.29
N HIS A 33 1.94 -3.94 -4.89
CA HIS A 33 0.55 -4.40 -4.96
C HIS A 33 0.48 -5.74 -5.74
N SER A 34 0.11 -6.82 -5.04
CA SER A 34 -0.20 -8.12 -5.63
C SER A 34 -1.45 -8.02 -6.53
N ALA A 35 -1.42 -8.74 -7.65
CA ALA A 35 -2.53 -8.88 -8.59
C ALA A 35 -3.82 -9.42 -7.91
N SER A 36 -4.98 -8.99 -8.42
CA SER A 36 -6.31 -9.33 -7.91
C SER A 36 -6.56 -10.85 -7.88
N ALA A 37 -7.24 -11.31 -6.83
CA ALA A 37 -7.27 -12.71 -6.40
C ALA A 37 -8.54 -13.50 -6.76
N LEU A 38 -9.53 -12.89 -7.41
CA LEU A 38 -10.74 -13.60 -7.82
C LEU A 38 -11.09 -13.25 -9.26
N SER A 39 -11.64 -14.23 -9.96
CA SER A 39 -11.85 -14.18 -11.42
C SER A 39 -13.25 -14.64 -11.80
N ASN A 40 -13.60 -14.43 -13.07
CA ASN A 40 -14.82 -14.96 -13.68
C ASN A 40 -14.74 -16.47 -13.98
N VAL A 41 -13.59 -17.09 -13.72
CA VAL A 41 -13.39 -18.54 -13.77
C VAL A 41 -12.94 -19.04 -12.39
N GLY A 42 -13.69 -19.97 -11.83
CA GLY A 42 -13.46 -20.51 -10.48
C GLY A 42 -13.13 -22.01 -10.49
N PRO A 43 -12.25 -22.48 -9.58
CA PRO A 43 -11.34 -21.69 -8.74
C PRO A 43 -10.33 -20.86 -9.55
N ASP A 44 -9.88 -19.73 -9.00
CA ASP A 44 -8.95 -18.81 -9.67
C ASP A 44 -7.54 -19.40 -9.72
N PRO A 45 -6.94 -19.61 -10.91
CA PRO A 45 -5.60 -20.18 -11.01
C PRO A 45 -4.50 -19.40 -10.28
N ALA A 46 -4.66 -18.09 -10.09
CA ALA A 46 -3.69 -17.26 -9.38
C ALA A 46 -3.60 -17.62 -7.89
N ASP A 47 -4.72 -18.02 -7.28
CA ASP A 47 -4.77 -18.37 -5.86
C ASP A 47 -4.15 -19.74 -5.57
N TYR A 48 -4.10 -20.63 -6.56
CA TYR A 48 -3.61 -22.01 -6.40
C TYR A 48 -2.27 -22.27 -7.09
N SER A 49 -1.76 -21.29 -7.85
CA SER A 49 -0.60 -21.46 -8.74
C SER A 49 -0.77 -22.61 -9.77
N ASN A 50 -2.02 -22.93 -10.12
CA ASN A 50 -2.40 -24.00 -11.06
C ASN A 50 -3.85 -23.82 -11.50
N SER A 51 -4.27 -24.49 -12.59
CA SER A 51 -5.71 -24.65 -12.85
C SER A 51 -6.29 -25.64 -11.85
N THR A 52 -6.99 -25.14 -10.85
CA THR A 52 -7.63 -25.96 -9.81
C THR A 52 -9.11 -26.17 -10.13
N TYR A 53 -9.71 -27.21 -9.56
CA TYR A 53 -11.12 -27.59 -9.70
C TYR A 53 -11.85 -27.51 -8.36
N TYR A 54 -13.13 -27.19 -8.39
CA TYR A 54 -14.02 -27.55 -7.28
C TYR A 54 -14.18 -29.07 -7.27
N ALA A 55 -14.11 -29.68 -6.10
CA ALA A 55 -14.24 -31.13 -5.94
C ALA A 55 -15.40 -31.48 -4.99
N LEU A 56 -16.13 -32.53 -5.32
CA LEU A 56 -17.09 -33.19 -4.45
C LEU A 56 -16.72 -34.67 -4.35
N SER A 57 -16.88 -35.22 -3.15
CA SER A 57 -16.60 -36.63 -2.87
C SER A 57 -17.51 -37.18 -1.78
N ASP A 58 -17.84 -38.47 -1.86
CA ASP A 58 -18.54 -39.24 -0.82
C ASP A 58 -17.72 -40.48 -0.44
N ASP A 59 -16.46 -40.26 -0.07
CA ASP A 59 -15.54 -41.30 0.40
C ASP A 59 -15.39 -41.22 1.93
N ALA A 60 -14.94 -42.31 2.55
CA ALA A 60 -14.65 -42.41 3.97
C ALA A 60 -13.57 -41.41 4.42
N ASP A 61 -12.60 -41.11 3.56
CA ASP A 61 -11.52 -40.16 3.85
C ASP A 61 -11.94 -38.70 3.54
N LEU A 62 -12.64 -38.48 2.41
CA LEU A 62 -13.14 -37.17 1.98
C LEU A 62 -14.66 -37.19 1.69
N SER A 63 -15.45 -36.67 2.63
CA SER A 63 -16.91 -36.55 2.53
C SER A 63 -17.36 -35.09 2.33
N VAL A 64 -17.20 -34.58 1.11
CA VAL A 64 -17.72 -33.27 0.66
C VAL A 64 -18.79 -33.49 -0.40
N THR A 65 -20.00 -33.83 0.03
CA THR A 65 -21.12 -34.17 -0.86
C THR A 65 -21.89 -32.94 -1.36
N SER A 66 -21.59 -31.76 -0.81
CA SER A 66 -22.11 -30.48 -1.30
C SER A 66 -21.12 -29.35 -1.08
N SER A 67 -21.20 -28.34 -1.95
CA SER A 67 -20.44 -27.09 -1.84
C SER A 67 -21.31 -25.90 -2.24
N ILE A 68 -21.07 -24.77 -1.59
CA ILE A 68 -21.73 -23.49 -1.87
C ILE A 68 -20.69 -22.56 -2.48
N VAL A 69 -20.87 -22.24 -3.75
CA VAL A 69 -19.99 -21.36 -4.51
C VAL A 69 -20.69 -20.01 -4.71
N PRO A 70 -20.21 -18.92 -4.09
CA PRO A 70 -20.83 -17.62 -4.25
C PRO A 70 -20.42 -16.97 -5.58
N VAL A 71 -21.36 -16.24 -6.17
CA VAL A 71 -21.19 -15.49 -7.42
C VAL A 71 -21.48 -14.01 -7.17
N TYR A 72 -20.56 -13.15 -7.57
CA TYR A 72 -20.64 -11.71 -7.30
C TYR A 72 -20.62 -10.86 -8.56
N TYR A 73 -21.40 -9.77 -8.54
CA TYR A 73 -21.37 -8.71 -9.54
C TYR A 73 -21.45 -7.34 -8.88
N ALA A 74 -20.77 -6.33 -9.43
CA ALA A 74 -20.79 -4.97 -8.90
C ALA A 74 -22.17 -4.28 -9.05
N SER A 75 -23.00 -4.73 -10.00
CA SER A 75 -24.38 -4.32 -10.21
C SER A 75 -25.29 -5.54 -10.31
N ASN A 76 -26.59 -5.39 -10.06
CA ASN A 76 -27.52 -6.51 -10.14
C ASN A 76 -27.59 -7.01 -11.60
N PRO A 77 -27.16 -8.25 -11.88
CA PRO A 77 -27.17 -8.78 -13.24
C PRO A 77 -28.54 -9.40 -13.61
N GLY A 78 -29.51 -9.44 -12.69
CA GLY A 78 -30.79 -10.12 -12.85
C GLY A 78 -30.64 -11.63 -12.86
N THR A 79 -30.52 -12.23 -14.05
CA THR A 79 -30.30 -13.66 -14.25
C THR A 79 -29.10 -13.85 -15.18
N ILE A 80 -28.16 -14.69 -14.77
CA ILE A 80 -26.97 -15.03 -15.56
C ILE A 80 -27.02 -16.49 -16.00
N THR A 81 -26.25 -16.80 -17.05
CA THR A 81 -25.98 -18.19 -17.46
C THR A 81 -24.57 -18.57 -17.06
N VAL A 82 -24.44 -19.52 -16.15
CA VAL A 82 -23.16 -20.08 -15.68
C VAL A 82 -22.82 -21.29 -16.52
N THR A 83 -21.54 -21.44 -16.87
CA THR A 83 -21.01 -22.62 -17.55
C THR A 83 -20.32 -23.51 -16.54
N ALA A 84 -20.74 -24.78 -16.44
CA ALA A 84 -19.97 -25.82 -15.77
C ALA A 84 -19.22 -26.61 -16.84
N ASN A 85 -17.91 -26.73 -16.69
CA ASN A 85 -17.05 -27.36 -17.67
C ASN A 85 -15.84 -28.04 -17.03
N SER A 86 -15.02 -28.66 -17.88
CA SER A 86 -13.76 -29.29 -17.47
C SER A 86 -13.99 -30.32 -16.36
N PHE A 87 -14.97 -31.19 -16.55
CA PHE A 87 -15.26 -32.26 -15.61
C PHE A 87 -14.09 -33.24 -15.54
N ASP A 88 -13.67 -33.56 -14.32
CA ASP A 88 -12.59 -34.51 -14.04
C ASP A 88 -13.07 -35.59 -13.07
N PHE A 89 -12.69 -36.82 -13.40
CA PHE A 89 -13.05 -38.05 -12.69
C PHE A 89 -11.80 -38.85 -12.29
N GLN A 90 -10.66 -38.17 -12.15
CA GLN A 90 -9.36 -38.74 -11.79
C GLN A 90 -8.91 -39.85 -12.76
N ASN A 91 -9.29 -39.74 -14.04
CA ASN A 91 -9.00 -40.74 -15.08
C ASN A 91 -9.43 -42.19 -14.73
N ASN A 92 -10.41 -42.35 -13.82
CA ASN A 92 -10.94 -43.68 -13.47
C ASN A 92 -12.02 -44.11 -14.48
N PRO A 93 -11.95 -45.33 -15.06
CA PRO A 93 -12.89 -45.79 -16.09
C PRO A 93 -14.24 -46.29 -15.56
N GLY A 94 -14.45 -46.26 -14.23
CA GLY A 94 -15.66 -46.76 -13.58
C GLY A 94 -16.86 -45.81 -13.64
N ASN A 95 -17.97 -46.22 -13.02
CA ASN A 95 -19.14 -45.36 -12.86
C ASN A 95 -18.87 -44.27 -11.82
N HIS A 96 -19.25 -43.03 -12.17
CA HIS A 96 -19.06 -41.82 -11.35
C HIS A 96 -20.39 -41.21 -10.94
N PRO A 97 -20.43 -40.45 -9.83
CA PRO A 97 -21.61 -39.69 -9.45
C PRO A 97 -21.85 -38.50 -10.40
N PHE A 98 -23.04 -37.92 -10.31
CA PHE A 98 -23.40 -36.69 -11.00
C PHE A 98 -23.34 -35.50 -10.06
N VAL A 99 -23.11 -34.28 -10.58
CA VAL A 99 -23.30 -33.05 -9.81
C VAL A 99 -24.58 -32.33 -10.24
N SER A 100 -25.44 -32.04 -9.27
CA SER A 100 -26.61 -31.17 -9.42
C SER A 100 -26.22 -29.74 -9.06
N PHE A 101 -26.55 -28.78 -9.94
CA PHE A 101 -26.41 -27.36 -9.67
C PHE A 101 -27.78 -26.73 -9.40
N ASN A 102 -27.96 -26.12 -8.23
CA ASN A 102 -29.19 -25.44 -7.81
C ASN A 102 -30.45 -26.33 -7.93
N GLY A 103 -30.32 -27.62 -7.60
CA GLY A 103 -31.44 -28.58 -7.60
C GLY A 103 -31.86 -29.09 -8.98
N ARG A 104 -31.11 -28.76 -10.04
CA ARG A 104 -31.33 -29.31 -11.40
C ARG A 104 -30.92 -30.79 -11.48
N ALA A 105 -31.31 -31.46 -12.56
CA ALA A 105 -30.83 -32.82 -12.84
C ALA A 105 -29.29 -32.87 -12.85
N GLY A 106 -28.74 -33.96 -12.31
CA GLY A 106 -27.30 -34.15 -12.20
C GLY A 106 -26.62 -34.23 -13.58
N VAL A 107 -25.41 -33.69 -13.68
CA VAL A 107 -24.58 -33.68 -14.90
C VAL A 107 -23.17 -34.21 -14.61
N GLN A 108 -22.50 -34.64 -15.69
CA GLN A 108 -21.12 -35.14 -15.68
C GLN A 108 -20.34 -34.68 -16.93
N SER A 109 -20.87 -33.69 -17.65
CA SER A 109 -20.30 -33.15 -18.88
C SER A 109 -20.62 -31.67 -19.00
N ASN A 110 -19.88 -30.97 -19.86
CA ASN A 110 -20.05 -29.54 -20.10
C ASN A 110 -21.54 -29.17 -20.25
N THR A 111 -22.00 -28.21 -19.45
CA THR A 111 -23.39 -27.77 -19.43
C THR A 111 -23.48 -26.31 -19.03
N THR A 112 -24.68 -25.74 -19.18
CA THR A 112 -25.00 -24.41 -18.68
C THR A 112 -26.24 -24.45 -17.80
N PHE A 113 -26.29 -23.56 -16.82
CA PHE A 113 -27.45 -23.39 -15.96
C PHE A 113 -27.61 -21.93 -15.55
N THR A 114 -28.83 -21.55 -15.18
CA THR A 114 -29.13 -20.18 -14.79
C THR A 114 -28.93 -19.97 -13.30
N VAL A 115 -28.40 -18.81 -12.93
CA VAL A 115 -28.36 -18.30 -11.56
C VAL A 115 -29.09 -16.97 -11.53
N SER A 116 -30.01 -16.81 -10.59
CA SER A 116 -30.86 -15.64 -10.43
C SER A 116 -30.98 -15.28 -8.95
N GLY A 117 -31.81 -14.27 -8.63
CA GLY A 117 -32.10 -13.92 -7.23
C GLY A 117 -30.93 -13.24 -6.52
N PHE A 118 -30.14 -12.45 -7.26
CA PHE A 118 -29.04 -11.68 -6.69
C PHE A 118 -29.57 -10.67 -5.67
N THR A 119 -29.02 -10.71 -4.46
CA THR A 119 -29.30 -9.75 -3.40
C THR A 119 -28.08 -8.87 -3.16
N TYR A 120 -28.31 -7.59 -2.87
CA TYR A 120 -27.21 -6.68 -2.54
C TYR A 120 -26.71 -6.99 -1.13
N ASP A 121 -25.43 -7.33 -1.01
CA ASP A 121 -24.76 -7.52 0.27
C ASP A 121 -23.99 -6.24 0.66
N PRO A 122 -24.48 -5.48 1.65
CA PRO A 122 -23.84 -4.24 2.08
C PRO A 122 -22.47 -4.46 2.75
N ASN A 123 -22.14 -5.68 3.18
CA ASN A 123 -20.85 -5.97 3.81
C ASN A 123 -19.71 -6.14 2.80
N THR A 124 -20.05 -6.41 1.54
CA THR A 124 -19.09 -6.63 0.46
C THR A 124 -19.20 -5.56 -0.62
N GLY A 125 -20.36 -4.92 -0.76
CA GLY A 125 -20.65 -3.94 -1.81
C GLY A 125 -21.03 -4.59 -3.15
N TYR A 126 -21.25 -5.91 -3.17
CA TYR A 126 -21.58 -6.67 -4.36
C TYR A 126 -23.02 -7.21 -4.28
N TRP A 127 -23.58 -7.45 -5.46
CA TRP A 127 -24.75 -8.30 -5.62
C TRP A 127 -24.30 -9.76 -5.64
N VAL A 128 -24.86 -10.58 -4.75
CA VAL A 128 -24.47 -11.98 -4.56
C VAL A 128 -25.63 -12.92 -4.82
N SER A 129 -25.34 -14.06 -5.44
CA SER A 129 -26.20 -15.25 -5.45
C SER A 129 -25.33 -16.49 -5.24
N LEU A 130 -25.94 -17.61 -4.86
CA LEU A 130 -25.24 -18.83 -4.49
C LEU A 130 -25.47 -19.94 -5.53
N ILE A 131 -24.40 -20.64 -5.87
CA ILE A 131 -24.46 -21.91 -6.60
C ILE A 131 -24.33 -23.03 -5.57
N ASN A 132 -25.40 -23.79 -5.40
CA ASN A 132 -25.42 -25.01 -4.59
C ASN A 132 -25.08 -26.18 -5.51
N ALA A 133 -23.87 -26.69 -5.38
CA ALA A 133 -23.45 -27.92 -6.06
C ALA A 133 -23.63 -29.10 -5.11
N LYS A 134 -24.29 -30.17 -5.56
CA LYS A 134 -24.57 -31.35 -4.76
C LYS A 134 -24.29 -32.62 -5.55
N LEU A 135 -23.62 -33.57 -4.92
CA LEU A 135 -23.41 -34.92 -5.45
C LEU A 135 -24.74 -35.68 -5.49
N THR A 136 -25.05 -36.31 -6.61
CA THR A 136 -26.33 -36.99 -6.88
C THR A 136 -26.12 -38.30 -7.65
N GLY A 137 -27.09 -39.22 -7.52
CA GLY A 137 -26.97 -40.60 -8.02
C GLY A 137 -26.49 -41.57 -6.93
N THR A 138 -26.58 -42.88 -7.19
CA THR A 138 -25.92 -43.88 -6.34
C THR A 138 -24.42 -43.71 -6.48
N SER A 139 -23.69 -43.64 -5.35
CA SER A 139 -22.23 -43.71 -5.32
C SER A 139 -21.78 -44.87 -6.20
N GLY A 140 -21.16 -44.55 -7.34
CA GLY A 140 -20.51 -45.57 -8.15
C GLY A 140 -19.32 -46.16 -7.39
N THR A 141 -18.54 -47.00 -8.06
CA THR A 141 -17.29 -47.53 -7.50
C THR A 141 -16.29 -46.43 -7.09
N TYR A 142 -16.44 -45.23 -7.65
CA TYR A 142 -15.60 -44.05 -7.36
C TYR A 142 -16.48 -42.84 -7.05
N PRO A 143 -16.62 -42.42 -5.78
CA PRO A 143 -17.57 -41.38 -5.37
C PRO A 143 -17.00 -39.97 -5.56
N TYR A 144 -16.31 -39.66 -6.66
CA TYR A 144 -15.60 -38.39 -6.86
C TYR A 144 -16.01 -37.67 -8.16
N ILE A 145 -16.12 -36.35 -8.11
CA ILE A 145 -16.29 -35.50 -9.29
C ILE A 145 -15.65 -34.13 -9.06
N ALA A 146 -14.89 -33.64 -10.04
CA ALA A 146 -14.35 -32.28 -10.06
C ALA A 146 -14.84 -31.50 -11.28
N TYR A 147 -14.95 -30.18 -11.16
CA TYR A 147 -15.42 -29.31 -12.24
C TYR A 147 -14.92 -27.88 -12.06
N ARG A 148 -15.00 -27.09 -13.14
CA ARG A 148 -14.81 -25.64 -13.11
C ARG A 148 -16.10 -24.93 -13.43
N LEU A 149 -16.19 -23.70 -12.94
CA LEU A 149 -17.30 -22.81 -13.23
C LEU A 149 -16.79 -21.57 -13.95
N THR A 150 -17.57 -21.05 -14.89
CA THR A 150 -17.31 -19.79 -15.58
C THR A 150 -18.58 -18.94 -15.60
N VAL A 151 -18.43 -17.68 -15.25
CA VAL A 151 -19.51 -16.69 -15.26
C VAL A 151 -19.27 -15.60 -16.32
N PRO A 152 -20.33 -15.04 -16.92
CA PRO A 152 -20.19 -14.07 -18.01
C PRO A 152 -19.78 -12.69 -17.50
N GLY A 153 -19.13 -11.92 -18.37
CA GLY A 153 -18.77 -10.53 -18.09
C GLY A 153 -17.78 -10.37 -16.94
N GLN A 154 -18.01 -9.34 -16.11
CA GLN A 154 -17.18 -9.00 -14.95
C GLN A 154 -17.63 -9.73 -13.66
N GLY A 155 -18.28 -10.88 -13.81
CA GLY A 155 -18.69 -11.70 -12.67
C GLY A 155 -17.48 -12.29 -11.95
N ILE A 156 -17.63 -12.53 -10.66
CA ILE A 156 -16.57 -13.09 -9.82
C ILE A 156 -17.09 -14.36 -9.16
N LEU A 157 -16.32 -15.43 -9.24
CA LEU A 157 -16.58 -16.68 -8.52
C LEU A 157 -15.70 -16.73 -7.26
N GLY A 158 -16.32 -16.90 -6.10
CA GLY A 158 -15.59 -17.23 -4.88
C GLY A 158 -15.17 -18.71 -4.88
N THR A 159 -14.14 -19.07 -4.11
CA THR A 159 -13.83 -20.49 -3.92
C THR A 159 -14.68 -21.11 -2.80
N TYR A 160 -15.17 -20.31 -1.86
CA TYR A 160 -15.93 -20.73 -0.69
C TYR A 160 -16.91 -19.64 -0.30
N ALA A 161 -18.12 -19.99 0.16
CA ALA A 161 -19.01 -19.07 0.85
C ALA A 161 -18.66 -19.00 2.36
N ALA A 162 -18.75 -17.83 2.98
CA ALA A 162 -18.44 -17.66 4.41
C ALA A 162 -19.26 -18.60 5.34
N ASN A 163 -18.67 -18.93 6.49
CA ASN A 163 -19.32 -19.56 7.65
C ASN A 163 -19.89 -20.98 7.39
N GLY A 164 -19.00 -21.98 7.33
CA GLY A 164 -19.39 -23.40 7.32
C GLY A 164 -19.56 -24.06 5.94
N SER A 165 -19.20 -23.38 4.86
CA SER A 165 -19.16 -24.04 3.55
C SER A 165 -18.01 -25.05 3.50
N ASN A 166 -18.34 -26.33 3.35
CA ASN A 166 -17.38 -27.37 3.02
C ASN A 166 -17.04 -27.23 1.54
N SER A 167 -15.84 -26.73 1.22
CA SER A 167 -15.37 -26.65 -0.16
C SER A 167 -14.06 -27.41 -0.28
N ALA A 168 -14.01 -28.36 -1.20
CA ALA A 168 -12.80 -29.08 -1.54
C ALA A 168 -12.29 -28.61 -2.89
N VAL A 169 -10.97 -28.59 -3.01
CA VAL A 169 -10.26 -28.22 -4.23
C VAL A 169 -9.30 -29.32 -4.65
N ALA A 170 -9.24 -29.57 -5.95
CA ALA A 170 -8.35 -30.56 -6.54
C ALA A 170 -7.49 -29.95 -7.63
N ASN A 171 -6.24 -30.37 -7.72
CA ASN A 171 -5.29 -29.88 -8.73
C ASN A 171 -5.52 -30.54 -10.09
N GLN A 172 -5.24 -29.81 -11.18
CA GLN A 172 -5.15 -30.37 -12.53
C GLN A 172 -3.91 -31.24 -12.66
N ALA A 173 -4.12 -32.51 -12.98
CA ALA A 173 -3.16 -33.61 -13.10
C ALA A 173 -2.90 -34.41 -11.81
N ARG A 174 -2.84 -35.73 -11.95
CA ARG A 174 -2.61 -36.68 -10.87
C ARG A 174 -1.30 -37.46 -11.08
N CYS A 175 -0.88 -38.12 -10.02
CA CYS A 175 0.24 -39.04 -9.94
C CYS A 175 -0.26 -40.38 -9.38
N ASP A 176 -0.91 -41.15 -10.23
CA ASP A 176 -1.41 -42.48 -9.94
C ASP A 176 -1.14 -43.41 -11.14
N ALA A 177 -1.71 -44.62 -11.10
CA ALA A 177 -1.49 -45.63 -12.14
C ALA A 177 -2.09 -45.23 -13.51
N ASN A 178 -3.05 -44.30 -13.52
CA ASN A 178 -3.78 -43.90 -14.73
C ASN A 178 -3.30 -42.54 -15.27
N ASP A 179 -2.65 -41.72 -14.44
CA ASP A 179 -2.07 -40.44 -14.82
C ASP A 179 -0.79 -40.13 -14.04
N SER A 180 0.29 -39.84 -14.76
CA SER A 180 1.58 -39.47 -14.18
C SER A 180 1.92 -37.98 -14.33
N ALA A 181 1.05 -37.17 -14.91
CA ALA A 181 1.32 -35.76 -15.24
C ALA A 181 1.45 -34.85 -14.01
N GLY A 182 0.95 -35.29 -12.86
CA GLY A 182 1.08 -34.66 -11.55
C GLY A 182 2.29 -35.14 -10.74
N CYS A 183 3.02 -36.16 -11.19
CA CYS A 183 4.08 -36.76 -10.39
C CYS A 183 5.22 -35.78 -10.09
N GLY A 184 5.54 -35.64 -8.79
CA GLY A 184 6.55 -34.70 -8.31
C GLY A 184 6.16 -33.22 -8.37
N ARG A 185 4.90 -32.89 -8.71
CA ARG A 185 4.41 -31.50 -8.79
C ARG A 185 3.76 -31.08 -7.48
N TYR A 186 4.14 -29.88 -7.04
CA TYR A 186 3.63 -29.27 -5.82
C TYR A 186 3.20 -27.84 -6.11
N PHE A 187 2.14 -27.42 -5.44
CA PHE A 187 1.47 -26.16 -5.64
C PHE A 187 1.41 -25.37 -4.34
N ASN A 188 1.53 -24.05 -4.46
CA ASN A 188 1.44 -23.14 -3.32
C ASN A 188 0.13 -22.37 -3.43
N TYR A 189 -0.74 -22.59 -2.46
CA TYR A 189 -2.02 -21.91 -2.38
C TYR A 189 -1.84 -20.62 -1.58
N SER A 190 -2.50 -19.56 -2.01
CA SER A 190 -2.46 -18.23 -1.40
C SER A 190 -3.87 -17.64 -1.41
N LEU A 191 -4.73 -18.17 -0.54
CA LEU A 191 -6.16 -17.92 -0.59
C LEU A 191 -6.51 -16.57 0.04
N PRO A 192 -7.18 -15.66 -0.70
CA PRO A 192 -7.52 -14.32 -0.24
C PRO A 192 -8.69 -14.31 0.73
N PHE A 193 -8.59 -13.52 1.79
CA PHE A 193 -9.74 -13.14 2.59
C PHE A 193 -9.53 -11.77 3.24
N GLY A 194 -10.61 -11.10 3.62
CA GLY A 194 -10.58 -9.83 4.34
C GLY A 194 -11.53 -9.85 5.52
N THR A 195 -11.37 -8.89 6.44
CA THR A 195 -12.41 -8.65 7.44
C THR A 195 -13.62 -7.96 6.81
N GLN A 196 -14.82 -8.29 7.28
CA GLN A 196 -16.05 -7.61 6.87
C GLN A 196 -15.99 -6.10 7.15
N CYS A 197 -16.62 -5.29 6.29
CA CYS A 197 -16.58 -3.83 6.40
C CYS A 197 -17.18 -3.27 7.70
N GLN A 198 -18.04 -4.02 8.38
CA GLN A 198 -18.65 -3.61 9.65
C GLN A 198 -17.80 -3.99 10.89
N ALA A 199 -16.65 -4.65 10.71
CA ALA A 199 -15.78 -4.98 11.83
C ALA A 199 -15.26 -3.68 12.50
N THR A 200 -15.50 -3.53 13.80
CA THR A 200 -15.09 -2.35 14.57
C THR A 200 -13.97 -2.64 15.58
N SER A 201 -13.61 -3.91 15.75
CA SER A 201 -12.58 -4.35 16.69
C SER A 201 -11.84 -5.59 16.19
N ASN A 202 -10.65 -5.81 16.74
CA ASN A 202 -9.87 -7.01 16.49
C ASN A 202 -10.66 -8.24 16.92
N THR A 203 -10.74 -9.23 16.05
CA THR A 203 -11.58 -10.42 16.23
C THR A 203 -10.74 -11.67 16.12
N LEU A 204 -10.93 -12.61 17.05
CA LEU A 204 -10.33 -13.93 16.98
C LEU A 204 -11.14 -14.80 16.01
N VAL A 205 -10.48 -15.39 15.02
CA VAL A 205 -11.12 -16.21 13.98
C VAL A 205 -10.32 -17.48 13.73
N SER A 206 -10.90 -18.42 12.97
CA SER A 206 -10.23 -19.67 12.62
C SER A 206 -10.37 -20.00 11.14
N ALA A 207 -9.30 -20.53 10.55
CA ALA A 207 -9.33 -21.28 9.30
C ALA A 207 -9.14 -22.78 9.59
N LYS A 208 -9.68 -23.65 8.74
CA LYS A 208 -9.59 -25.10 8.89
C LYS A 208 -9.15 -25.78 7.61
N ILE A 209 -8.34 -26.82 7.77
CA ILE A 209 -8.07 -27.82 6.74
C ILE A 209 -8.62 -29.15 7.26
N TYR A 210 -9.44 -29.80 6.45
CA TYR A 210 -9.95 -31.14 6.74
C TYR A 210 -9.25 -32.11 5.80
N ASP A 211 -8.87 -33.26 6.35
CA ASP A 211 -8.20 -34.33 5.64
C ASP A 211 -6.98 -33.81 4.86
N GLY A 212 -6.01 -33.22 5.58
CA GLY A 212 -4.86 -32.59 4.93
C GLY A 212 -3.90 -33.59 4.30
N ASP A 213 -3.99 -34.87 4.68
CA ASP A 213 -3.06 -35.92 4.27
C ASP A 213 -1.58 -35.65 4.65
N ASN A 214 -1.29 -34.72 5.55
CA ASN A 214 0.09 -34.29 5.79
C ASN A 214 0.98 -35.45 6.27
N GLY A 215 1.95 -35.86 5.44
CA GLY A 215 2.82 -37.00 5.70
C GLY A 215 2.32 -38.35 5.16
N ASN A 216 1.17 -38.40 4.49
CA ASN A 216 0.69 -39.58 3.76
C ASN A 216 1.50 -39.78 2.47
N LEU A 217 2.30 -40.83 2.39
CA LEU A 217 3.24 -41.05 1.29
C LEU A 217 2.58 -41.20 -0.10
N GLY A 218 1.33 -41.64 -0.18
CA GLY A 218 0.61 -41.81 -1.46
C GLY A 218 -0.11 -40.56 -1.95
N VAL A 219 -0.50 -39.68 -1.02
CA VAL A 219 -1.38 -38.53 -1.31
C VAL A 219 -0.68 -37.19 -1.11
N GLN A 220 0.23 -37.09 -0.14
CA GLN A 220 1.03 -35.91 0.17
C GLN A 220 2.45 -36.34 0.62
N PRO A 221 3.31 -36.77 -0.33
CA PRO A 221 4.58 -37.44 -0.02
C PRO A 221 5.59 -36.58 0.76
N LYS A 222 5.47 -35.25 0.63
CA LYS A 222 6.27 -34.27 1.37
C LYS A 222 5.32 -33.43 2.22
N PRO A 223 5.66 -33.09 3.46
CA PRO A 223 4.74 -32.31 4.28
C PRO A 223 4.43 -30.93 3.67
N PHE A 224 3.17 -30.50 3.73
CA PHE A 224 2.80 -29.11 3.45
C PHE A 224 3.01 -28.26 4.71
N THR A 225 3.03 -26.93 4.53
CA THR A 225 3.09 -25.98 5.66
C THR A 225 2.05 -24.88 5.50
N VAL A 226 1.57 -24.34 6.63
CA VAL A 226 0.57 -23.28 6.65
C VAL A 226 1.11 -22.00 7.26
N SER A 227 0.75 -20.87 6.66
CA SER A 227 1.00 -19.55 7.23
C SER A 227 -0.17 -18.60 6.93
N VAL A 228 -0.36 -17.61 7.82
CA VAL A 228 -1.34 -16.54 7.62
C VAL A 228 -0.59 -15.25 7.42
N PHE A 229 -0.78 -14.61 6.28
CA PHE A 229 -0.05 -13.41 5.89
C PHE A 229 -1.01 -12.22 5.86
N ASP A 230 -0.73 -11.19 6.66
CA ASP A 230 -1.40 -9.91 6.60
C ASP A 230 -0.73 -9.08 5.49
N GLU A 231 -1.44 -8.89 4.38
CA GLU A 231 -0.95 -8.10 3.24
C GLU A 231 -1.02 -6.60 3.50
N THR A 232 -1.91 -6.16 4.40
CA THR A 232 -2.02 -4.74 4.77
C THR A 232 -0.79 -4.30 5.55
N ASP A 233 -0.32 -5.13 6.49
CA ASP A 233 0.88 -4.88 7.29
C ASP A 233 2.16 -5.49 6.68
N ASN A 234 2.05 -6.22 5.56
CA ASN A 234 3.14 -6.96 4.92
C ASN A 234 3.92 -7.88 5.88
N ARG A 235 3.20 -8.68 6.69
CA ARG A 235 3.81 -9.56 7.70
C ARG A 235 3.06 -10.88 7.87
N THR A 236 3.80 -11.92 8.23
CA THR A 236 3.18 -13.17 8.69
C THR A 236 2.69 -12.99 10.11
N ILE A 237 1.44 -13.36 10.40
CA ILE A 237 0.87 -13.28 11.73
C ILE A 237 0.92 -14.65 12.42
N ALA A 238 1.07 -14.62 13.75
CA ALA A 238 1.04 -15.82 14.56
C ALA A 238 -0.36 -16.43 14.56
N HIS A 239 -0.40 -17.76 14.57
CA HIS A 239 -1.62 -18.53 14.75
C HIS A 239 -1.33 -19.70 15.70
N THR A 240 -2.38 -20.21 16.32
CA THR A 240 -2.33 -21.43 17.12
C THR A 240 -2.94 -22.57 16.32
N LEU A 241 -2.22 -23.68 16.19
CA LEU A 241 -2.72 -24.92 15.61
C LEU A 241 -3.35 -25.80 16.70
N SER A 242 -4.52 -26.36 16.39
CA SER A 242 -5.17 -27.42 17.17
C SER A 242 -5.72 -28.50 16.24
N GLY A 243 -5.82 -29.73 16.74
CA GLY A 243 -6.16 -30.89 15.92
C GLY A 243 -4.94 -31.46 15.20
N GLY A 244 -5.12 -31.99 13.99
CA GLY A 244 -4.06 -32.63 13.23
C GLY A 244 -4.21 -32.43 11.72
N GLU A 245 -3.08 -32.43 11.01
CA GLU A 245 -3.02 -32.16 9.57
C GLU A 245 -2.97 -33.44 8.72
N GLY A 246 -2.95 -34.62 9.35
CA GLY A 246 -2.83 -35.92 8.66
C GLY A 246 -4.13 -36.44 8.05
N ASN A 247 -4.07 -37.67 7.53
CA ASN A 247 -5.21 -38.38 6.92
C ASN A 247 -6.39 -38.47 7.90
N THR A 248 -7.60 -38.13 7.45
CA THR A 248 -8.87 -38.07 8.22
C THR A 248 -8.89 -37.09 9.40
N GLN A 249 -7.87 -36.24 9.55
CA GLN A 249 -7.78 -35.29 10.65
C GLN A 249 -8.31 -33.90 10.27
N THR A 250 -8.62 -33.09 11.27
CA THR A 250 -8.98 -31.68 11.07
C THR A 250 -7.97 -30.79 11.78
N ALA A 251 -7.33 -29.90 11.02
CA ALA A 251 -6.43 -28.88 11.53
C ALA A 251 -7.18 -27.55 11.63
N THR A 252 -7.19 -26.94 12.81
CA THR A 252 -7.78 -25.61 13.05
C THR A 252 -6.70 -24.60 13.40
N TYR A 253 -6.58 -23.55 12.59
CA TYR A 253 -5.63 -22.46 12.72
C TYR A 253 -6.36 -21.23 13.25
N THR A 254 -6.09 -20.86 14.51
CA THR A 254 -6.74 -19.74 15.19
C THR A 254 -5.82 -18.53 15.22
N PHE A 255 -6.30 -17.37 14.78
CA PHE A 255 -5.52 -16.13 14.70
C PHE A 255 -6.41 -14.89 14.86
N THR A 256 -5.80 -13.73 15.13
CA THR A 256 -6.52 -12.46 15.27
C THR A 256 -6.49 -11.68 13.96
N VAL A 257 -7.66 -11.27 13.49
CA VAL A 257 -7.81 -10.33 12.38
C VAL A 257 -8.14 -8.94 12.89
N GLN A 258 -7.62 -7.93 12.21
CA GLN A 258 -7.86 -6.51 12.46
C GLN A 258 -8.89 -5.97 11.47
N PRO A 259 -9.78 -5.06 11.90
CA PRO A 259 -10.71 -4.36 11.01
C PRO A 259 -10.03 -3.81 9.77
N TYR A 260 -10.66 -4.03 8.62
CA TYR A 260 -10.27 -3.51 7.31
C TYR A 260 -8.91 -4.01 6.77
N HIS A 261 -8.39 -5.11 7.30
CA HIS A 261 -7.15 -5.73 6.79
C HIS A 261 -7.45 -6.82 5.78
N LYS A 262 -6.47 -7.05 4.89
CA LYS A 262 -6.49 -8.07 3.85
C LYS A 262 -5.44 -9.13 4.16
N TYR A 263 -5.82 -10.40 4.02
CA TYR A 263 -5.00 -11.54 4.42
C TYR A 263 -4.90 -12.59 3.31
N ARG A 264 -3.85 -13.40 3.39
CA ARG A 264 -3.68 -14.64 2.63
C ARG A 264 -3.53 -15.82 3.57
N PHE A 265 -4.38 -16.82 3.42
CA PHE A 265 -4.18 -18.13 4.01
C PHE A 265 -3.33 -18.96 3.05
N LYS A 266 -2.08 -19.22 3.42
CA LYS A 266 -1.10 -19.86 2.53
C LYS A 266 -0.89 -21.31 2.93
N VAL A 267 -1.07 -22.21 1.95
CA VAL A 267 -0.74 -23.64 2.08
C VAL A 267 0.36 -23.93 1.07
N ASN A 268 1.59 -24.13 1.56
CA ASN A 268 2.74 -24.34 0.70
C ASN A 268 3.04 -25.83 0.55
N ASN A 269 3.48 -26.24 -0.63
CA ASN A 269 3.87 -27.61 -0.94
C ASN A 269 2.69 -28.60 -0.96
N SER A 270 1.51 -28.20 -1.44
CA SER A 270 0.39 -29.12 -1.68
C SER A 270 0.68 -30.00 -2.90
N TYR A 271 0.60 -31.33 -2.74
CA TYR A 271 0.90 -32.26 -3.82
C TYR A 271 -0.24 -32.35 -4.84
N ALA A 272 0.07 -32.66 -6.09
CA ALA A 272 -0.92 -32.78 -7.16
C ALA A 272 -2.08 -33.75 -6.85
N ASN A 273 -1.83 -34.83 -6.09
CA ASN A 273 -2.88 -35.79 -5.71
C ASN A 273 -3.75 -35.35 -4.55
N ASN A 274 -3.30 -34.36 -3.77
CA ASN A 274 -3.96 -33.99 -2.54
C ASN A 274 -5.21 -33.16 -2.86
N VAL A 275 -6.37 -33.68 -2.46
CA VAL A 275 -7.64 -32.97 -2.54
C VAL A 275 -7.89 -32.36 -1.18
N MET A 276 -7.74 -31.04 -1.07
CA MET A 276 -7.83 -30.38 0.23
C MET A 276 -9.19 -29.74 0.42
N GLN A 277 -9.82 -30.04 1.56
CA GLN A 277 -10.99 -29.32 2.03
C GLN A 277 -10.56 -28.17 2.94
N ILE A 278 -10.91 -26.95 2.54
CA ILE A 278 -10.49 -25.72 3.23
C ILE A 278 -11.71 -24.91 3.62
N ASN A 279 -11.72 -24.42 4.86
CA ASN A 279 -12.69 -23.46 5.35
C ASN A 279 -11.99 -22.21 5.87
N LEU A 280 -12.33 -21.05 5.30
CA LEU A 280 -11.80 -19.76 5.73
C LEU A 280 -12.81 -18.99 6.59
N PRO A 281 -12.34 -18.10 7.48
CA PRO A 281 -13.20 -17.36 8.39
C PRO A 281 -14.11 -16.34 7.69
N PHE A 282 -13.70 -15.86 6.52
CA PHE A 282 -14.45 -14.91 5.71
C PHE A 282 -14.41 -15.30 4.24
N ASP A 283 -15.36 -14.78 3.48
CA ASP A 283 -15.44 -14.97 2.04
C ASP A 283 -14.28 -14.30 1.31
N GLY A 284 -13.80 -14.89 0.22
CA GLY A 284 -12.77 -14.29 -0.62
C GLY A 284 -13.18 -12.91 -1.15
N ILE A 285 -14.47 -12.66 -1.40
CA ILE A 285 -14.90 -11.36 -1.94
C ILE A 285 -14.59 -10.19 -0.99
N THR A 286 -14.52 -10.45 0.32
CA THR A 286 -14.18 -9.41 1.31
C THR A 286 -12.77 -8.85 1.11
N TYR A 287 -11.88 -9.62 0.48
CA TYR A 287 -10.57 -9.15 0.04
C TYR A 287 -10.64 -8.05 -1.03
N LEU A 288 -11.63 -8.13 -1.91
CA LEU A 288 -11.90 -7.15 -2.98
C LEU A 288 -12.85 -6.02 -2.52
N SER A 289 -13.62 -6.25 -1.45
CA SER A 289 -14.58 -5.27 -0.95
C SER A 289 -13.87 -3.98 -0.51
N ASN A 290 -14.34 -2.85 -1.05
CA ASN A 290 -13.77 -1.55 -0.76
C ASN A 290 -14.52 -0.87 0.38
N CYS A 291 -14.21 -1.27 1.61
CA CYS A 291 -14.92 -0.79 2.80
C CYS A 291 -14.82 0.74 3.04
N ARG A 292 -13.96 1.46 2.31
CA ARG A 292 -13.78 2.91 2.47
C ARG A 292 -14.98 3.74 2.01
N THR A 293 -15.76 3.28 1.04
CA THR A 293 -16.97 4.03 0.61
C THR A 293 -18.13 3.94 1.59
N LEU A 294 -18.04 3.06 2.60
CA LEU A 294 -19.04 2.87 3.66
C LEU A 294 -18.68 3.59 4.96
N GLU A 295 -17.53 4.26 5.02
CA GLU A 295 -17.19 5.12 6.16
C GLU A 295 -18.16 6.31 6.18
N GLN A 296 -19.16 6.28 7.07
CA GLN A 296 -20.06 7.42 7.31
C GLN A 296 -19.36 8.63 7.97
N THR A 297 -18.04 8.56 8.17
CA THR A 297 -17.24 9.64 8.75
C THR A 297 -16.70 10.54 7.65
N SER A 298 -17.04 11.83 7.69
CA SER A 298 -16.37 12.84 6.87
C SER A 298 -14.89 12.90 7.25
N ARG A 299 -14.04 12.58 6.27
CA ARG A 299 -12.58 12.64 6.38
C ARG A 299 -12.04 13.74 5.49
N ILE A 300 -10.96 14.36 5.92
CA ILE A 300 -10.19 15.26 5.05
C ILE A 300 -8.87 14.62 4.66
N TYR A 301 -8.44 14.97 3.46
CA TYR A 301 -7.24 14.48 2.81
C TYR A 301 -6.41 15.68 2.35
N GLY A 302 -5.13 15.43 2.08
CA GLY A 302 -4.23 16.48 1.64
C GLY A 302 -2.80 16.00 1.60
N SER A 303 -1.88 16.95 1.55
CA SER A 303 -0.44 16.68 1.50
C SER A 303 0.12 16.61 2.91
N TRP A 304 1.33 16.08 3.08
CA TRP A 304 1.99 16.19 4.38
C TRP A 304 3.49 16.37 4.31
N GLY A 305 4.05 16.92 5.38
CA GLY A 305 5.49 17.09 5.59
C GLY A 305 6.01 16.33 6.81
N GLU A 306 7.19 15.73 6.67
CA GLU A 306 7.94 15.10 7.75
C GLU A 306 8.67 16.16 8.60
N TYR A 307 8.71 15.97 9.92
CA TYR A 307 9.36 16.83 10.93
C TYR A 307 8.79 18.24 11.14
N GLY A 308 8.19 18.87 10.14
CA GLY A 308 7.37 20.06 10.35
C GLY A 308 7.16 20.92 9.11
N VAL A 309 6.13 21.75 9.17
CA VAL A 309 5.79 22.75 8.14
C VAL A 309 5.82 24.11 8.83
N MET A 310 6.46 25.12 8.25
CA MET A 310 6.45 26.47 8.82
C MET A 310 6.05 27.45 7.73
N ALA A 311 5.18 28.40 8.09
CA ALA A 311 4.80 29.50 7.22
C ALA A 311 4.74 30.80 8.04
N THR A 312 5.11 31.90 7.41
CA THR A 312 4.83 33.25 7.92
C THR A 312 3.37 33.65 7.73
N GLY A 313 2.62 32.88 6.93
CA GLY A 313 1.20 33.06 6.62
C GLY A 313 0.32 31.88 7.04
N VAL A 314 -0.69 31.58 6.22
CA VAL A 314 -1.67 30.52 6.48
C VAL A 314 -1.17 29.17 5.99
N ILE A 315 -1.41 28.11 6.78
CA ILE A 315 -1.21 26.72 6.38
C ILE A 315 -2.57 26.06 6.17
N SER A 316 -2.82 25.57 4.96
CA SER A 316 -4.06 24.90 4.55
C SER A 316 -3.74 23.78 3.56
N GLY A 317 -4.53 22.71 3.57
CA GLY A 317 -4.37 21.57 2.65
C GLY A 317 -3.12 20.71 2.88
N ILE A 318 -2.29 21.04 3.88
CA ILE A 318 -1.09 20.28 4.27
C ILE A 318 -1.03 20.09 5.78
N GLY A 319 -0.72 18.87 6.20
CA GLY A 319 -0.49 18.50 7.58
C GLY A 319 0.99 18.19 7.85
N SER A 320 1.38 18.20 9.11
CA SER A 320 2.74 17.78 9.53
C SER A 320 2.69 16.41 10.19
N GLY A 321 3.83 15.72 10.29
CA GLY A 321 3.91 14.45 11.01
C GLY A 321 2.96 13.39 10.47
N SER A 322 2.80 13.35 9.14
CA SER A 322 1.90 12.42 8.42
C SER A 322 0.40 12.59 8.73
N ALA A 323 -0.04 13.75 9.23
CA ALA A 323 -1.44 13.95 9.61
C ALA A 323 -2.44 13.57 8.49
N PHE A 324 -2.13 13.85 7.21
CA PHE A 324 -2.98 13.46 6.07
C PHE A 324 -2.51 12.18 5.35
N ALA A 325 -1.70 11.33 5.99
CA ALA A 325 -1.29 10.06 5.41
C ALA A 325 -2.37 8.96 5.55
N GLY A 326 -2.29 7.95 4.68
CA GLY A 326 -3.06 6.72 4.80
C GLY A 326 -4.57 6.93 4.63
N ARG A 327 -5.34 6.85 5.72
CA ARG A 327 -6.80 7.00 5.68
C ARG A 327 -7.27 8.44 5.84
N GLY A 328 -6.38 9.44 5.82
CA GLY A 328 -6.74 10.82 6.13
C GLY A 328 -7.28 11.02 7.54
N LEU A 329 -7.64 12.27 7.88
CA LEU A 329 -8.10 12.63 9.22
C LEU A 329 -9.62 12.59 9.31
N ALA A 330 -10.13 11.72 10.18
CA ALA A 330 -11.53 11.74 10.60
C ALA A 330 -11.79 12.96 11.49
N HIS A 331 -12.94 13.63 11.29
CA HIS A 331 -13.39 14.76 12.11
C HIS A 331 -12.33 15.86 12.28
N ALA A 332 -11.56 16.15 11.23
CA ALA A 332 -10.41 17.02 11.36
C ALA A 332 -10.80 18.46 11.72
N THR A 333 -10.14 18.95 12.76
CA THR A 333 -10.12 20.37 13.12
C THR A 333 -8.74 20.94 12.81
N THR A 334 -8.59 22.27 12.83
CA THR A 334 -7.27 22.92 12.74
C THR A 334 -6.29 22.31 13.75
N CYS A 335 -6.75 22.03 14.96
CA CYS A 335 -5.95 21.38 15.99
C CYS A 335 -5.48 19.95 15.63
N SER A 336 -6.24 19.21 14.82
CA SER A 336 -5.96 17.80 14.49
C SER A 336 -4.76 17.61 13.56
N TYR A 337 -4.43 18.60 12.73
CA TYR A 337 -3.32 18.51 11.77
C TYR A 337 -2.17 19.48 12.06
N THR A 338 -2.26 20.28 13.13
CA THR A 338 -1.30 21.36 13.42
C THR A 338 -0.22 21.07 14.44
N PHE A 339 -0.11 19.84 14.95
CA PHE A 339 0.85 19.46 16.00
C PHE A 339 2.32 19.86 15.70
N LEU A 340 2.76 19.79 14.43
CA LEU A 340 4.10 20.19 13.97
C LEU A 340 4.07 21.15 12.76
N THR A 341 2.93 21.81 12.49
CA THR A 341 2.84 22.80 11.39
C THR A 341 3.26 24.20 11.82
N PHE A 342 3.90 24.37 12.98
CA PHE A 342 4.34 25.66 13.54
C PHE A 342 3.32 26.82 13.34
N SER A 343 2.02 26.48 13.37
CA SER A 343 0.92 27.38 13.06
C SER A 343 0.22 27.79 14.34
N ASN A 344 -0.31 29.01 14.38
CA ASN A 344 -1.11 29.47 15.51
C ASN A 344 -2.55 28.97 15.36
N ALA A 345 -2.97 28.06 16.24
CA ALA A 345 -4.33 27.54 16.35
C ALA A 345 -4.95 27.97 17.70
N THR A 346 -6.15 28.53 17.65
CA THR A 346 -6.84 29.11 18.81
C THR A 346 -8.04 28.24 19.20
N SER A 347 -8.53 28.39 20.43
CA SER A 347 -9.75 27.69 20.87
C SER A 347 -10.96 27.90 19.95
N GLY A 348 -11.04 29.02 19.22
CA GLY A 348 -12.10 29.26 18.24
C GLY A 348 -12.05 28.36 17.00
N ASN A 349 -10.86 27.97 16.55
CA ASN A 349 -10.67 27.06 15.41
C ASN A 349 -10.28 25.63 15.84
N CYS A 350 -10.10 25.44 17.15
CA CYS A 350 -9.94 24.19 17.86
C CYS A 350 -11.21 23.90 18.65
N LYS A 351 -12.25 23.41 17.95
CA LYS A 351 -13.50 22.94 18.56
C LYS A 351 -13.27 21.61 19.32
N SER A 352 -12.42 21.64 20.34
CA SER A 352 -12.11 20.51 21.22
C SER A 352 -12.67 20.75 22.62
N THR A 353 -12.99 19.67 23.33
CA THR A 353 -13.35 19.71 24.76
C THR A 353 -12.35 18.85 25.53
N PRO A 354 -11.51 19.44 26.41
CA PRO A 354 -11.41 20.87 26.74
C PRO A 354 -10.86 21.72 25.58
N ALA A 355 -11.11 23.03 25.64
CA ALA A 355 -10.66 23.99 24.64
C ALA A 355 -9.12 23.96 24.54
N ALA A 356 -8.61 23.62 23.36
CA ALA A 356 -7.17 23.57 23.09
C ALA A 356 -6.71 24.82 22.32
N SER A 357 -5.43 25.14 22.45
CA SER A 357 -4.75 26.14 21.61
C SER A 357 -3.31 25.67 21.40
N TYR A 358 -2.86 25.68 20.15
CA TYR A 358 -1.51 25.28 19.77
C TYR A 358 -0.77 26.47 19.14
N GLY A 359 0.54 26.55 19.35
CA GLY A 359 1.36 27.67 18.86
C GLY A 359 1.44 28.85 19.83
N LYS A 360 1.34 30.08 19.31
CA LYS A 360 1.81 31.40 19.80
C LYS A 360 3.18 31.83 19.27
N TYR A 361 3.54 31.36 18.09
CA TYR A 361 4.71 31.86 17.38
C TYR A 361 4.47 33.32 16.99
N ALA A 362 5.49 34.15 17.17
CA ALA A 362 5.49 35.48 16.56
C ALA A 362 5.36 35.32 15.04
N LEU A 363 4.61 36.21 14.40
CA LEU A 363 4.56 36.23 12.94
C LEU A 363 5.97 36.56 12.43
N GLY A 364 6.64 35.56 11.87
CA GLY A 364 7.88 35.78 11.15
C GLY A 364 7.60 36.64 9.92
N THR A 365 8.52 37.54 9.58
CA THR A 365 8.37 38.40 8.39
C THR A 365 9.20 37.92 7.21
N THR A 366 10.15 37.00 7.43
CA THR A 366 11.09 36.55 6.40
C THR A 366 11.38 35.05 6.51
N ILE A 367 11.55 34.42 5.35
CA ILE A 367 12.15 33.09 5.21
C ILE A 367 13.69 33.23 5.13
N PRO A 368 14.48 32.21 5.52
CA PRO A 368 15.93 32.27 5.40
C PRO A 368 16.42 32.49 3.96
N ASP A 369 17.42 33.36 3.79
CA ASP A 369 18.06 33.60 2.49
C ASP A 369 19.04 32.47 2.16
N VAL A 370 18.57 31.50 1.39
CA VAL A 370 19.36 30.34 0.94
C VAL A 370 20.44 30.80 -0.06
N ALA A 371 20.13 31.79 -0.90
CA ALA A 371 21.04 32.29 -1.92
C ALA A 371 22.30 32.90 -1.32
N ALA A 372 22.18 33.57 -0.16
CA ALA A 372 23.33 34.08 0.59
C ALA A 372 24.31 32.98 1.03
N SER A 373 23.83 31.75 1.26
CA SER A 373 24.70 30.60 1.61
C SER A 373 25.33 29.95 0.38
N PHE A 374 24.77 30.17 -0.81
CA PHE A 374 25.23 29.60 -2.07
C PHE A 374 25.31 30.66 -3.18
N PRO A 375 26.22 31.66 -3.03
CA PRO A 375 26.34 32.74 -4.00
C PRO A 375 26.88 32.22 -5.34
N VAL A 376 26.35 32.74 -6.44
CA VAL A 376 26.91 32.54 -7.79
C VAL A 376 27.88 33.67 -8.13
N SER A 377 29.12 33.30 -8.47
CA SER A 377 30.11 34.26 -8.97
C SER A 377 29.94 34.50 -10.48
N SER A 378 30.57 35.56 -10.99
CA SER A 378 30.62 35.82 -12.43
C SER A 378 31.28 34.67 -13.21
N ALA A 379 32.19 33.91 -12.59
CA ALA A 379 32.89 32.77 -13.18
C ALA A 379 32.06 31.47 -13.23
N ALA A 380 30.91 31.40 -12.55
CA ALA A 380 30.05 30.22 -12.61
C ALA A 380 29.56 29.95 -14.04
N ALA A 381 29.56 28.68 -14.45
CA ALA A 381 29.07 28.28 -15.76
C ALA A 381 27.58 28.61 -15.93
N THR A 382 27.18 28.98 -17.15
CA THR A 382 25.81 29.43 -17.45
C THR A 382 25.01 28.33 -18.12
N LEU A 383 23.91 27.92 -17.49
CA LEU A 383 22.95 26.97 -18.05
C LEU A 383 21.89 27.66 -18.90
N ARG A 384 21.43 26.97 -19.94
CA ARG A 384 20.40 27.44 -20.90
C ARG A 384 19.53 26.29 -21.36
N GLY A 385 18.22 26.54 -21.49
CA GLY A 385 17.28 25.59 -22.07
C GLY A 385 17.08 24.33 -21.21
N THR A 386 17.08 23.17 -21.86
CA THR A 386 16.75 21.88 -21.28
C THR A 386 18.00 21.10 -20.86
N ILE A 387 18.09 20.71 -19.60
CA ILE A 387 19.30 20.12 -18.99
C ILE A 387 18.95 18.83 -18.24
N ASN A 388 19.85 17.86 -18.24
CA ASN A 388 19.78 16.70 -17.34
C ASN A 388 20.62 16.98 -16.09
N ALA A 389 19.97 17.01 -14.91
CA ALA A 389 20.63 17.41 -13.66
C ALA A 389 21.78 16.46 -13.25
N SER A 390 21.72 15.18 -13.65
CA SER A 390 22.76 14.18 -13.34
C SER A 390 24.10 14.44 -14.04
N THR A 391 24.10 15.25 -15.10
CA THR A 391 25.31 15.57 -15.87
C THR A 391 26.12 16.71 -15.26
N LEU A 392 25.51 17.49 -14.34
CA LEU A 392 26.13 18.68 -13.77
C LEU A 392 26.98 18.34 -12.54
N SER A 393 28.00 19.15 -12.29
CA SER A 393 28.81 19.13 -11.06
C SER A 393 29.31 20.54 -10.74
N GLY A 394 29.07 21.03 -9.52
CA GLY A 394 29.44 22.37 -9.07
C GLY A 394 28.28 23.38 -9.06
N THR A 395 28.64 24.66 -9.07
CA THR A 395 27.70 25.79 -8.96
C THR A 395 27.47 26.44 -10.32
N TYR A 396 26.20 26.70 -10.66
CA TYR A 396 25.76 27.20 -11.95
C TYR A 396 24.83 28.40 -11.80
N LYS A 397 24.96 29.34 -12.74
CA LYS A 397 23.98 30.40 -13.00
C LYS A 397 23.15 30.06 -14.23
N THR A 398 22.07 30.78 -14.49
CA THR A 398 21.24 30.58 -15.70
C THR A 398 21.15 31.84 -16.54
N ALA A 399 20.97 31.66 -17.85
CA ALA A 399 20.51 32.72 -18.73
C ALA A 399 19.07 32.44 -19.13
N GLY A 400 18.14 33.07 -18.41
CA GLY A 400 16.70 32.83 -18.53
C GLY A 400 16.23 31.59 -17.78
N ASN A 401 15.00 31.20 -18.07
CA ASN A 401 14.35 30.02 -17.49
C ASN A 401 14.98 28.74 -18.03
N ILE A 402 15.01 27.69 -17.22
CA ILE A 402 15.54 26.39 -17.62
C ILE A 402 14.56 25.25 -17.30
N THR A 403 14.73 24.12 -17.99
CA THR A 403 13.98 22.90 -17.73
C THR A 403 14.93 21.76 -17.35
N LEU A 404 14.69 21.14 -16.20
CA LEU A 404 15.39 19.94 -15.75
C LEU A 404 14.59 18.72 -16.18
N THR A 405 15.22 17.86 -16.99
CA THR A 405 14.61 16.61 -17.51
C THR A 405 14.61 15.46 -16.51
N GLY A 406 15.16 15.68 -15.32
CA GLY A 406 15.36 14.64 -14.32
C GLY A 406 16.77 14.07 -14.34
N GLY A 407 16.90 12.84 -13.83
CA GLY A 407 18.13 12.06 -13.77
C GLY A 407 18.50 11.63 -12.34
N THR A 408 19.43 10.68 -12.24
CA THR A 408 19.94 10.18 -10.96
C THR A 408 21.30 10.78 -10.67
N LEU A 409 21.43 11.57 -9.60
CA LEU A 409 22.71 12.14 -9.19
C LEU A 409 23.62 11.04 -8.60
N PRO A 410 24.83 10.85 -9.14
CA PRO A 410 25.76 9.83 -8.65
C PRO A 410 26.40 10.23 -7.32
N LYS A 411 27.07 9.27 -6.68
CA LYS A 411 27.81 9.46 -5.41
C LYS A 411 28.70 10.70 -5.45
N GLY A 412 28.66 11.47 -4.35
CA GLY A 412 29.48 12.65 -4.11
C GLY A 412 29.17 13.84 -5.02
N ARG A 413 28.12 13.76 -5.86
CA ARG A 413 27.80 14.82 -6.78
C ARG A 413 27.11 15.97 -6.07
N LYS A 414 27.70 17.16 -6.16
CA LYS A 414 27.13 18.41 -5.65
C LYS A 414 26.76 19.29 -6.81
N VAL A 415 25.50 19.72 -6.87
CA VAL A 415 24.99 20.62 -7.91
C VAL A 415 24.22 21.73 -7.25
N ILE A 416 24.65 22.96 -7.46
CA ILE A 416 23.94 24.16 -7.02
C ILE A 416 23.54 24.93 -8.27
N ILE A 417 22.23 25.16 -8.45
CA ILE A 417 21.72 26.03 -9.51
C ILE A 417 21.07 27.23 -8.82
N ASN A 418 21.70 28.39 -8.94
CA ASN A 418 21.17 29.64 -8.44
C ASN A 418 20.91 30.57 -9.62
N THR A 419 19.62 30.84 -9.87
CA THR A 419 19.17 31.55 -11.06
C THR A 419 19.17 33.08 -10.91
N TYR A 420 19.74 33.61 -9.82
CA TYR A 420 19.79 35.05 -9.59
C TYR A 420 20.52 35.76 -10.75
N ASN A 421 19.80 36.66 -11.40
CA ASN A 421 20.34 37.51 -12.44
C ASN A 421 20.72 38.86 -11.83
N THR A 422 22.02 39.12 -11.75
CA THR A 422 22.58 40.35 -11.16
C THR A 422 22.24 41.61 -11.97
N VAL A 423 21.90 41.48 -13.26
CA VAL A 423 21.52 42.60 -14.13
C VAL A 423 20.07 42.99 -13.89
N THR A 424 19.15 42.02 -13.91
CA THR A 424 17.71 42.29 -13.71
C THR A 424 17.30 42.33 -12.25
N ARG A 425 18.20 41.93 -11.33
CA ARG A 425 17.97 41.76 -9.88
C ARG A 425 16.77 40.85 -9.60
N LYS A 426 16.58 39.82 -10.43
CA LYS A 426 15.50 38.84 -10.34
C LYS A 426 16.04 37.44 -10.52
N TYR A 427 15.34 36.47 -9.95
CA TYR A 427 15.58 35.06 -10.22
C TYR A 427 14.83 34.62 -11.46
N ASN A 428 15.43 33.74 -12.26
CA ASN A 428 14.72 33.04 -13.33
C ASN A 428 14.03 31.78 -12.80
N ASP A 429 13.08 31.24 -13.56
CA ASP A 429 12.28 30.09 -13.15
C ASP A 429 12.95 28.76 -13.55
N ILE A 430 12.66 27.73 -12.76
CA ILE A 430 13.05 26.34 -13.06
C ILE A 430 11.80 25.49 -13.24
N THR A 431 11.74 24.76 -14.35
CA THR A 431 10.73 23.69 -14.56
C THR A 431 11.38 22.32 -14.36
N ILE A 432 10.80 21.47 -13.52
CA ILE A 432 11.17 20.06 -13.34
C ILE A 432 10.18 19.22 -14.16
N ALA A 433 10.67 18.63 -15.24
CA ALA A 433 9.88 17.85 -16.20
C ALA A 433 10.05 16.33 -16.05
N GLY A 434 11.01 15.89 -15.21
CA GLY A 434 11.25 14.48 -14.94
C GLY A 434 11.79 14.24 -13.54
N ASN A 435 11.74 12.98 -13.11
CA ASN A 435 12.17 12.57 -11.78
C ASN A 435 13.64 12.87 -11.54
N ILE A 436 13.93 13.52 -10.41
CA ILE A 436 15.29 13.73 -9.94
C ILE A 436 15.48 12.83 -8.74
N THR A 437 16.46 11.94 -8.79
CA THR A 437 16.76 11.02 -7.70
C THR A 437 18.23 11.07 -7.31
N TYR A 438 18.54 10.69 -6.08
CA TYR A 438 19.91 10.36 -5.70
C TYR A 438 20.17 8.87 -5.94
N THR A 439 21.44 8.51 -6.13
CA THR A 439 21.85 7.11 -6.23
C THR A 439 21.35 6.29 -5.03
N THR A 440 20.99 5.04 -5.31
CA THR A 440 20.65 4.04 -4.28
C THR A 440 21.87 3.24 -3.82
N ASP A 441 23.06 3.51 -4.38
CA ASP A 441 24.29 2.84 -4.00
C ASP A 441 24.65 3.13 -2.54
N PRO A 442 25.15 2.15 -1.76
CA PRO A 442 25.55 2.37 -0.37
C PRO A 442 26.57 3.49 -0.22
N LEU A 443 26.30 4.47 0.64
CA LEU A 443 27.20 5.58 0.94
C LEU A 443 28.03 5.25 2.18
N THR A 444 29.36 5.34 2.07
CA THR A 444 30.30 4.99 3.16
C THR A 444 30.87 6.22 3.87
N SER A 445 30.59 7.43 3.38
CA SER A 445 31.02 8.69 3.99
C SER A 445 30.07 9.83 3.65
N SER A 446 30.04 10.88 4.48
CA SER A 446 29.22 12.08 4.25
C SER A 446 29.57 12.80 2.94
N SER A 447 30.83 12.75 2.51
CA SER A 447 31.30 13.31 1.23
C SER A 447 30.69 12.63 -0.01
N GLN A 448 30.18 11.41 0.12
CA GLN A 448 29.52 10.68 -0.96
C GLN A 448 28.03 11.01 -1.08
N ILE A 449 27.45 11.77 -0.15
CA ILE A 449 26.05 12.18 -0.22
C ILE A 449 25.86 13.10 -1.43
N PRO A 450 25.06 12.70 -2.44
CA PRO A 450 24.73 13.57 -3.55
C PRO A 450 23.83 14.70 -3.05
N GLN A 451 23.94 15.89 -3.65
CA GLN A 451 23.11 17.03 -3.30
C GLN A 451 22.80 17.88 -4.52
N LEU A 452 21.51 18.12 -4.75
CA LEU A 452 21.00 19.15 -5.65
C LEU A 452 20.37 20.28 -4.84
N ILE A 453 20.74 21.53 -5.14
CA ILE A 453 20.13 22.73 -4.56
C ILE A 453 19.62 23.60 -5.71
N LEU A 454 18.33 23.89 -5.71
CA LEU A 454 17.65 24.72 -6.70
C LEU A 454 17.18 26.01 -6.03
N ILE A 455 17.72 27.15 -6.48
CA ILE A 455 17.38 28.48 -5.99
C ILE A 455 16.86 29.29 -7.16
N ALA A 456 15.56 29.59 -7.15
CA ALA A 456 14.85 30.10 -8.33
C ALA A 456 13.76 31.14 -8.00
N GLY A 457 13.21 31.76 -9.05
CA GLY A 457 12.06 32.65 -8.97
C GLY A 457 10.84 31.83 -8.63
N ASN A 458 10.35 31.06 -9.59
CA ASN A 458 9.39 29.98 -9.38
C ASN A 458 10.04 28.62 -9.62
N ILE A 459 9.56 27.60 -8.90
CA ILE A 459 9.87 26.20 -9.15
C ILE A 459 8.59 25.49 -9.59
N ASN A 460 8.59 25.00 -10.82
CA ASN A 460 7.41 24.44 -11.49
C ASN A 460 7.62 22.94 -11.72
N ILE A 461 6.84 22.08 -11.06
CA ILE A 461 6.94 20.62 -11.17
C ILE A 461 5.77 20.11 -12.01
N GLN A 462 6.07 19.36 -13.09
CA GLN A 462 5.05 18.80 -13.97
C GLN A 462 4.35 17.59 -13.33
N ASP A 463 3.11 17.32 -13.75
CA ASP A 463 2.22 16.28 -13.20
C ASP A 463 2.75 14.84 -13.30
N ASN A 464 3.59 14.57 -14.30
CA ASN A 464 4.23 13.27 -14.51
C ASN A 464 5.38 12.99 -13.54
N VAL A 465 5.92 14.00 -12.87
CA VAL A 465 7.01 13.83 -11.90
C VAL A 465 6.45 13.17 -10.64
N THR A 466 7.08 12.10 -10.16
CA THR A 466 6.69 11.40 -8.93
C THR A 466 7.72 11.52 -7.83
N LYS A 467 8.96 11.89 -8.14
CA LYS A 467 10.05 12.03 -7.16
C LYS A 467 11.03 13.15 -7.48
N VAL A 468 11.34 13.96 -6.48
CA VAL A 468 12.37 15.02 -6.53
C VAL A 468 13.24 14.96 -5.29
N ASP A 469 14.47 14.50 -5.45
CA ASP A 469 15.51 14.54 -4.43
C ASP A 469 16.32 15.84 -4.61
N ALA A 470 15.97 16.89 -3.87
CA ALA A 470 16.62 18.20 -3.97
C ALA A 470 16.23 19.11 -2.81
N TRP A 471 17.04 20.15 -2.58
CA TRP A 471 16.61 21.32 -1.82
C TRP A 471 15.96 22.31 -2.79
N LEU A 472 14.73 22.73 -2.49
CA LEU A 472 13.97 23.65 -3.32
C LEU A 472 13.80 24.98 -2.59
N SER A 473 14.34 26.05 -3.16
CA SER A 473 14.22 27.42 -2.65
C SER A 473 13.66 28.31 -3.75
N SER A 474 12.45 28.80 -3.54
CA SER A 474 11.70 29.61 -4.50
C SER A 474 11.37 30.97 -3.88
N GLU A 475 11.82 32.06 -4.50
CA GLU A 475 11.46 33.41 -4.04
C GLU A 475 9.98 33.76 -4.30
N GLY A 476 9.38 33.07 -5.28
CA GLY A 476 7.98 33.10 -5.62
C GLY A 476 7.29 31.80 -5.26
N THR A 477 6.78 31.10 -6.27
CA THR A 477 5.88 29.95 -6.09
C THR A 477 6.57 28.61 -6.36
N LEU A 478 6.34 27.65 -5.48
CA LEU A 478 6.47 26.23 -5.80
C LEU A 478 5.12 25.70 -6.29
N ASN A 479 5.03 25.24 -7.54
CA ASN A 479 3.83 24.65 -8.11
C ASN A 479 4.05 23.15 -8.39
N THR A 480 3.27 22.28 -7.75
CA THR A 480 3.42 20.81 -7.83
C THR A 480 2.71 20.17 -9.03
N CYS A 481 1.89 20.94 -9.76
CA CYS A 481 1.27 20.54 -11.02
C CYS A 481 1.27 21.69 -12.04
N SER A 482 2.44 22.04 -12.54
CA SER A 482 2.64 23.29 -13.28
C SER A 482 2.14 23.31 -14.73
N ASN A 483 1.91 22.14 -15.33
CA ASN A 483 1.44 22.00 -16.71
C ASN A 483 -0.08 21.92 -16.85
N VAL A 484 -0.82 22.02 -15.74
CA VAL A 484 -2.27 22.07 -15.72
C VAL A 484 -2.72 23.40 -15.13
N ASN A 485 -3.68 24.06 -15.77
CA ASN A 485 -4.26 25.29 -15.22
C ASN A 485 -5.06 24.96 -13.96
N ARG A 486 -4.93 25.79 -12.92
CA ARG A 486 -5.69 25.66 -11.66
C ARG A 486 -7.18 25.44 -11.86
N THR A 487 -7.81 26.12 -12.82
CA THR A 487 -9.26 25.99 -13.08
C THR A 487 -9.64 24.71 -13.83
N SER A 488 -8.66 23.95 -14.32
CA SER A 488 -8.82 22.72 -15.08
C SER A 488 -8.35 21.48 -14.31
N ILE A 489 -8.03 21.62 -13.01
CA ILE A 489 -7.66 20.49 -12.16
C ILE A 489 -8.88 19.59 -11.96
N THR A 490 -8.70 18.30 -12.23
CA THR A 490 -9.72 17.26 -12.06
C THR A 490 -9.07 16.01 -11.48
N ILE A 491 -9.86 15.07 -10.97
CA ILE A 491 -9.36 13.77 -10.48
C ILE A 491 -8.58 12.97 -11.53
N ASN A 492 -8.67 13.34 -12.82
CA ASN A 492 -8.02 12.64 -13.92
C ASN A 492 -6.65 13.22 -14.31
N ASN A 493 -6.29 14.41 -13.81
CA ASN A 493 -5.00 15.06 -14.06
C ASN A 493 -4.31 15.40 -12.74
N CYS A 494 -2.98 15.59 -12.75
CA CYS A 494 -2.21 15.75 -11.50
C CYS A 494 -2.39 14.60 -10.48
N LYS A 495 -2.81 13.41 -10.93
CA LYS A 495 -3.28 12.30 -10.09
C LYS A 495 -2.17 11.49 -9.42
N ASN A 496 -0.92 11.68 -9.84
CA ASN A 496 0.20 10.92 -9.31
C ASN A 496 0.68 11.54 -8.00
N LEU A 497 1.02 10.73 -7.01
CA LEU A 497 1.72 11.20 -5.81
C LEU A 497 3.08 11.82 -6.20
N LEU A 498 3.42 12.96 -5.59
CA LEU A 498 4.76 13.54 -5.65
C LEU A 498 5.46 13.41 -4.31
N THR A 499 6.65 12.81 -4.30
CA THR A 499 7.55 12.82 -3.15
C THR A 499 8.72 13.77 -3.37
N ILE A 500 8.83 14.81 -2.55
CA ILE A 500 9.98 15.70 -2.51
C ILE A 500 10.82 15.33 -1.30
N ASN A 501 12.07 14.95 -1.54
CA ASN A 501 13.02 14.63 -0.48
C ASN A 501 14.07 15.73 -0.37
N GLY A 502 13.92 16.56 0.65
CA GLY A 502 14.77 17.69 0.98
C GLY A 502 13.96 18.88 1.50
N PRO A 503 14.64 19.91 2.03
CA PRO A 503 14.03 21.15 2.44
C PRO A 503 13.33 21.84 1.27
N VAL A 504 12.14 22.37 1.55
CA VAL A 504 11.37 23.20 0.63
C VAL A 504 11.09 24.54 1.30
N MET A 505 11.42 25.61 0.60
CA MET A 505 11.16 26.99 1.01
C MET A 505 10.57 27.73 -0.19
N ALA A 506 9.40 28.33 0.00
CA ALA A 506 8.76 29.16 -1.01
C ALA A 506 7.97 30.29 -0.37
N LYS A 507 7.74 31.38 -1.10
CA LYS A 507 6.75 32.39 -0.69
C LYS A 507 5.34 31.84 -0.74
N ASP A 508 5.04 31.02 -1.75
CA ASP A 508 3.75 30.33 -1.92
C ASP A 508 3.99 28.88 -2.35
N VAL A 509 3.29 27.93 -1.72
CA VAL A 509 3.36 26.50 -2.05
C VAL A 509 1.99 26.06 -2.56
N GLN A 510 1.93 25.77 -3.86
CA GLN A 510 0.72 25.39 -4.57
C GLN A 510 0.68 23.87 -4.74
N LEU A 511 -0.07 23.23 -3.84
CA LEU A 511 -0.28 21.78 -3.75
C LEU A 511 -1.50 21.38 -4.59
N TRP A 512 -1.27 21.19 -5.88
CA TRP A 512 -2.33 21.07 -6.89
C TRP A 512 -2.53 19.64 -7.39
N ARG A 513 -1.90 18.65 -6.75
CA ARG A 513 -2.12 17.25 -7.09
C ARG A 513 -3.43 16.72 -6.55
N THR A 514 -3.95 15.72 -7.23
CA THR A 514 -5.25 15.10 -6.97
C THR A 514 -5.11 13.63 -6.56
N ALA A 515 -3.88 13.16 -6.29
CA ALA A 515 -3.70 11.81 -5.77
C ALA A 515 -4.52 11.61 -4.50
N GLY A 516 -5.16 10.44 -4.39
CA GLY A 516 -6.06 10.08 -3.31
C GLY A 516 -7.38 10.86 -3.19
N SER A 517 -7.71 11.70 -4.17
CA SER A 517 -9.06 12.28 -4.31
C SER A 517 -10.10 11.33 -4.93
N LEU A 518 -9.66 10.13 -5.35
CA LEU A 518 -10.52 9.09 -5.92
C LEU A 518 -11.32 8.35 -4.84
N ASN A 519 -12.43 7.75 -5.23
CA ASN A 519 -13.17 6.81 -4.40
C ASN A 519 -12.42 5.46 -4.34
N GLY A 520 -12.47 4.80 -3.19
CA GLY A 520 -11.97 3.43 -3.05
C GLY A 520 -10.57 3.32 -2.43
N ASP A 521 -9.73 2.41 -2.94
CA ASP A 521 -8.54 1.96 -2.22
C ASP A 521 -7.41 3.00 -2.22
N ASP A 522 -7.41 3.85 -3.25
CA ASP A 522 -6.52 5.00 -3.36
C ASP A 522 -7.01 6.21 -2.55
N SER A 523 -8.25 6.18 -2.04
CA SER A 523 -8.80 7.30 -1.25
C SER A 523 -8.00 7.49 0.04
N GLY A 524 -7.51 8.70 0.23
CA GLY A 524 -6.68 9.11 1.38
C GLY A 524 -5.17 8.96 1.20
N VAL A 525 -4.71 8.47 0.05
CA VAL A 525 -3.31 8.63 -0.33
C VAL A 525 -2.99 10.13 -0.42
N PRO A 526 -1.88 10.61 0.18
CA PRO A 526 -1.50 12.00 0.09
C PRO A 526 -1.18 12.42 -1.35
N ALA A 527 -1.56 13.64 -1.71
CA ALA A 527 -1.28 14.22 -3.03
C ALA A 527 0.21 14.58 -3.19
N GLU A 528 0.82 15.09 -2.12
CA GLU A 528 2.25 15.38 -2.02
C GLU A 528 2.81 14.97 -0.66
N VAL A 529 4.06 14.53 -0.69
CA VAL A 529 4.84 14.11 0.47
C VAL A 529 6.15 14.87 0.47
N PHE A 530 6.41 15.61 1.55
CA PHE A 530 7.65 16.35 1.75
C PHE A 530 8.45 15.69 2.86
N ASN A 531 9.55 15.03 2.51
CA ASN A 531 10.42 14.37 3.47
C ASN A 531 11.68 15.20 3.68
N LEU A 532 11.93 15.60 4.91
CA LEU A 532 13.20 16.20 5.27
C LEU A 532 14.16 15.10 5.72
N ARG A 533 14.78 14.45 4.73
CA ARG A 533 15.64 13.28 4.93
C ARG A 533 16.94 13.61 5.70
N PRO A 534 17.51 12.63 6.45
CA PRO A 534 18.79 12.77 7.15
C PRO A 534 19.98 13.19 6.28
N ASP A 535 19.98 12.81 5.00
CA ASP A 535 21.04 13.12 4.04
C ASP A 535 21.23 14.62 3.85
N ALA A 536 20.15 15.41 3.85
CA ALA A 536 20.21 16.87 3.79
C ALA A 536 21.04 17.43 4.97
N TYR A 537 20.80 16.96 6.19
CA TYR A 537 21.51 17.43 7.38
C TYR A 537 22.97 16.99 7.39
N LEU A 538 23.24 15.72 7.07
CA LEU A 538 24.60 15.17 7.03
C LEU A 538 25.44 15.84 5.95
N TRP A 539 24.85 16.13 4.80
CA TRP A 539 25.51 16.90 3.75
C TRP A 539 25.82 18.32 4.23
N GLY A 540 24.85 19.01 4.85
CA GLY A 540 25.06 20.35 5.40
C GLY A 540 26.16 20.40 6.47
N LEU A 541 26.21 19.41 7.37
CA LEU A 541 27.29 19.28 8.37
C LEU A 541 28.65 19.14 7.69
N SER A 542 28.78 18.28 6.67
CA SER A 542 30.04 18.11 5.93
C SER A 542 30.50 19.39 5.21
N GLN A 543 29.58 20.32 4.93
CA GLN A 543 29.95 21.64 4.39
C GLN A 543 30.38 22.61 5.51
N SER A 544 29.84 22.45 6.73
CA SER A 544 30.17 23.28 7.88
C SER A 544 31.45 22.86 8.61
N GLU A 545 31.85 21.58 8.56
CA GLU A 545 33.12 21.10 9.14
C GLU A 545 34.34 21.77 8.51
N GLN A 546 34.19 22.35 7.32
CA GLN A 546 35.21 23.16 6.67
C GLN A 546 35.26 24.61 7.21
N GLY A 547 34.42 25.01 8.18
CA GLY A 547 34.20 26.41 8.55
C GLY A 547 33.98 26.81 10.03
N GLY A 548 33.98 25.91 11.04
CA GLY A 548 33.95 26.39 12.45
C GLY A 548 33.67 25.36 13.56
N ARG A 549 34.19 25.64 14.77
CA ARG A 549 34.19 24.81 16.00
C ARG A 549 33.08 25.23 16.98
N LEU A 550 32.44 24.28 17.67
CA LEU A 550 31.48 24.51 18.77
C LEU A 550 32.18 24.40 20.14
N GLU A 551 31.91 25.32 21.06
CA GLU A 551 32.36 25.26 22.47
C GLU A 551 31.19 25.28 23.45
N THR A 552 31.26 24.44 24.49
CA THR A 552 30.28 24.40 25.59
C THR A 552 30.56 25.52 26.58
N VAL A 553 29.62 26.44 26.73
CA VAL A 553 29.77 27.62 27.60
C VAL A 553 29.19 27.48 29.00
N TYR A 554 28.18 26.62 29.23
CA TYR A 554 27.58 26.44 30.56
C TYR A 554 26.69 25.19 30.67
N THR A 555 26.62 24.62 31.87
CA THR A 555 25.76 23.46 32.22
C THR A 555 25.13 23.68 33.60
N ARG A 556 23.85 23.32 33.77
CA ARG A 556 23.15 23.39 35.07
C ARG A 556 22.18 22.23 35.22
N GLU A 557 22.18 21.62 36.40
CA GLU A 557 21.26 20.54 36.76
C GLU A 557 19.93 21.08 37.32
N LEU A 558 18.85 20.35 37.08
CA LEU A 558 17.52 20.65 37.64
C LEU A 558 17.15 19.62 38.71
N PRO A 559 16.46 20.03 39.80
CA PRO A 559 16.03 19.09 40.83
C PRO A 559 14.92 18.14 40.36
N PRO A 560 14.87 16.91 40.88
CA PRO A 560 13.93 15.86 40.46
C PRO A 560 12.48 16.24 40.80
N ARG A 561 11.53 15.92 39.90
CA ARG A 561 10.08 16.02 40.18
C ARG A 561 9.57 14.65 40.69
N PHE A 562 8.83 14.67 41.80
CA PHE A 562 8.13 13.51 42.38
C PHE A 562 6.96 13.05 41.52
#